data_AF-A0A2G9RIW3-F1
#
_entry.id   AF-A0A2G9RIW3-F1
#
_cell.length_a   1.000
_cell.length_b   1.000
_cell.length_c   1.000
_cell.angle_alpha   90.00
_cell.angle_beta   90.00
_cell.angle_gamma   90.00
#
_symmetry.space_group_name_H-M   'P 1'
#
loop_
_entity.id
_entity.type
_entity.pdbx_description
1 polymer ?
#
loop_
_entity_poly.entity_id
_entity_poly.type
_entity_poly.pdbx_seq_one_letter_code
_entity_poly.pdbx_strand_id
1 'polypeptide(L)'
;MLSQQADLRSIVEEIEDLVARLDDLGGQYLQFEEGLEATALFVAATYSLSDHVGVEPALKEEQIVQLVNAIFSRKNFDSLSEAFSVAYAASALSHNRYHLPLIVVPDGPATVSHKQPLLKLLVTNVLSQPLTEAKVTVNQAKSSTTKATVLQHASFAVAGDLFELNFMDSKPASGYYDFSISVEGDSRYMANQVELKVKVSTEVGISNVDLSVVDKDQSISPKTSRVLFPSKAKGPFTADGHQNFALSFQLADVNTGASLTPHQVHML
;
A
#
# COMPACT_ATOMS: atom_id res chain seq x y z
N MET A 1 27.91 13.24 -21.66
CA MET A 1 28.10 12.30 -22.78
C MET A 1 29.57 11.92 -22.83
N LEU A 2 29.90 10.65 -22.56
CA LEU A 2 31.27 10.13 -22.58
C LEU A 2 31.73 9.92 -24.03
N SER A 3 33.02 10.17 -24.32
CA SER A 3 33.59 9.99 -25.67
C SER A 3 33.65 8.51 -26.05
N GLN A 4 33.18 8.15 -27.25
CA GLN A 4 33.22 6.77 -27.77
C GLN A 4 34.64 6.21 -27.98
N GLN A 5 35.68 7.05 -27.84
CA GLN A 5 37.08 6.67 -28.01
C GLN A 5 37.80 6.36 -26.70
N ALA A 6 37.16 6.55 -25.53
CA ALA A 6 37.79 6.27 -24.25
C ALA A 6 37.66 4.79 -23.89
N ASP A 7 38.78 4.12 -23.60
CA ASP A 7 38.77 2.77 -23.02
C ASP A 7 38.46 2.86 -21.52
N LEU A 8 37.21 2.62 -21.17
CA LEU A 8 36.71 2.69 -19.79
C LEU A 8 36.49 1.31 -19.16
N ARG A 9 36.96 0.24 -19.82
CA ARG A 9 36.69 -1.13 -19.37
C ARG A 9 37.30 -1.44 -18.01
N SER A 10 38.50 -0.94 -17.74
CA SER A 10 39.15 -1.12 -16.43
C SER A 10 38.36 -0.47 -15.29
N ILE A 11 37.67 0.65 -15.55
CA ILE A 11 36.84 1.33 -14.54
C ILE A 11 35.55 0.54 -14.28
N VAL A 12 35.04 -0.17 -15.30
CA VAL A 12 33.86 -1.04 -15.14
C VAL A 12 34.19 -2.25 -14.27
N GLU A 13 35.41 -2.79 -14.38
CA GLU A 13 35.87 -3.88 -13.51
C GLU A 13 35.95 -3.44 -12.03
N GLU A 14 36.28 -2.18 -11.76
CA GLU A 14 36.31 -1.63 -10.39
C GLU A 14 34.91 -1.50 -9.74
N ILE A 15 33.82 -1.59 -10.51
CA ILE A 15 32.46 -1.49 -9.95
C ILE A 15 32.22 -2.59 -8.93
N GLU A 16 32.63 -3.82 -9.22
CA GLU A 16 32.44 -4.95 -8.31
C GLU A 16 33.18 -4.74 -6.97
N ASP A 17 34.41 -4.21 -7.03
CA ASP A 17 35.20 -3.88 -5.83
C ASP A 17 34.56 -2.74 -5.03
N LEU A 18 33.99 -1.74 -5.70
CA LEU A 18 33.29 -0.62 -5.04
C LEU A 18 32.00 -1.09 -4.37
N VAL A 19 31.28 -2.04 -4.95
CA VAL A 19 30.07 -2.63 -4.34
C VAL A 19 30.42 -3.36 -3.04
N ALA A 20 31.56 -4.05 -3.00
CA ALA A 20 32.03 -4.74 -1.80
C ALA A 20 32.38 -3.80 -0.63
N ARG A 21 32.51 -2.49 -0.89
CA ARG A 21 32.77 -1.45 0.11
C ARG A 21 31.52 -0.77 0.66
N LEU A 22 30.33 -1.08 0.12
CA LEU A 22 29.07 -0.52 0.62
C LEU A 22 28.74 -1.11 2.00
N ASP A 23 28.28 -0.25 2.90
CA ASP A 23 27.74 -0.66 4.18
C ASP A 23 26.32 -1.18 4.02
N ASP A 24 26.08 -2.40 4.53
CA ASP A 24 24.74 -2.95 4.72
C ASP A 24 24.14 -2.43 6.02
N LEU A 25 23.08 -1.62 5.89
CA LEU A 25 22.29 -1.14 7.01
C LEU A 25 21.01 -1.97 7.16
N GLY A 26 21.14 -3.09 7.86
CA GLY A 26 20.02 -3.91 8.31
C GLY A 26 19.26 -4.63 7.20
N GLY A 27 19.95 -4.98 6.10
CA GLY A 27 19.42 -5.67 4.94
C GLY A 27 18.49 -4.83 4.07
N GLN A 28 18.30 -3.55 4.38
CA GLN A 28 17.35 -2.67 3.70
C GLN A 28 18.02 -1.61 2.84
N TYR A 29 19.24 -1.24 3.18
CA TYR A 29 19.97 -0.15 2.54
C TYR A 29 21.42 -0.56 2.31
N LEU A 30 21.93 -0.17 1.14
CA LEU A 30 23.36 -0.16 0.85
C LEU A 30 23.76 1.28 0.60
N GLN A 31 24.83 1.72 1.27
CA GLN A 31 25.36 3.06 1.07
C GLN A 31 26.86 3.10 1.39
N PHE A 32 27.55 4.10 0.87
CA PHE A 32 28.93 4.39 1.28
C PHE A 32 28.96 5.07 2.64
N GLU A 33 30.05 4.86 3.40
CA GLU A 33 30.35 5.60 4.64
C GLU A 33 30.34 7.13 4.40
N GLU A 34 30.77 7.55 3.20
CA GLU A 34 30.81 8.94 2.74
C GLU A 34 29.40 9.56 2.57
N GLY A 35 28.35 8.76 2.61
CA GLY A 35 26.96 9.21 2.67
C GLY A 35 26.19 9.16 1.35
N LEU A 36 25.03 9.85 1.34
CA LEU A 36 24.04 9.77 0.28
C LEU A 36 24.56 10.30 -1.06
N GLU A 37 25.30 11.40 -1.05
CA GLU A 37 25.87 12.00 -2.27
C GLU A 37 26.79 11.01 -3.00
N ALA A 38 27.75 10.41 -2.29
CA ALA A 38 28.68 9.42 -2.85
C ALA A 38 27.93 8.19 -3.38
N THR A 39 26.94 7.71 -2.62
CA THR A 39 26.09 6.56 -2.99
C THR A 39 25.30 6.84 -4.28
N ALA A 40 24.66 8.01 -4.39
CA ALA A 40 23.89 8.38 -5.56
C ALA A 40 24.77 8.60 -6.79
N LEU A 41 25.93 9.26 -6.64
CA LEU A 41 26.90 9.43 -7.72
C LEU A 41 27.45 8.09 -8.22
N PHE A 42 27.75 7.16 -7.32
CA PHE A 42 28.18 5.81 -7.68
C PHE A 42 27.15 5.10 -8.54
N VAL A 43 25.87 5.12 -8.14
CA VAL A 43 24.79 4.52 -8.93
C VAL A 43 24.70 5.19 -10.30
N ALA A 44 24.66 6.52 -10.35
CA ALA A 44 24.56 7.24 -11.61
C ALA A 44 25.74 6.95 -12.55
N ALA A 45 26.96 6.92 -12.03
CA ALA A 45 28.16 6.59 -12.76
C ALA A 45 28.14 5.14 -13.26
N THR A 46 27.82 4.18 -12.39
CA THR A 46 27.73 2.75 -12.71
C THR A 46 26.84 2.51 -13.93
N TYR A 47 25.60 3.00 -13.89
CA TYR A 47 24.66 2.82 -15.02
C TYR A 47 25.12 3.58 -16.27
N SER A 48 25.67 4.80 -16.12
CA SER A 48 26.20 5.56 -17.26
C SER A 48 27.39 4.89 -17.94
N LEU A 49 28.30 4.29 -17.17
CA LEU A 49 29.45 3.55 -17.70
C LEU A 49 29.00 2.25 -18.38
N SER A 50 28.14 1.47 -17.72
CA SER A 50 27.55 0.26 -18.30
C SER A 50 26.84 0.53 -19.62
N ASP A 51 26.05 1.60 -19.69
CA ASP A 51 25.42 2.02 -20.93
C ASP A 51 26.43 2.45 -22.00
N HIS A 52 27.54 3.07 -21.61
CA HIS A 52 28.59 3.42 -22.54
C HIS A 52 29.32 2.20 -23.11
N VAL A 53 29.69 1.23 -22.26
CA VAL A 53 30.51 0.08 -22.66
C VAL A 53 29.71 -1.09 -23.23
N GLY A 54 28.38 -1.13 -23.05
CA GLY A 54 27.57 -2.23 -23.55
C GLY A 54 27.47 -3.42 -22.59
N VAL A 55 27.85 -3.27 -21.32
CA VAL A 55 27.94 -4.36 -20.34
C VAL A 55 27.03 -4.06 -19.16
N GLU A 56 26.22 -5.03 -18.78
CA GLU A 56 25.34 -4.95 -17.61
C GLU A 56 26.14 -4.63 -16.34
N PRO A 57 25.66 -3.73 -15.47
CA PRO A 57 26.31 -3.48 -14.19
C PRO A 57 26.48 -4.76 -13.37
N ALA A 58 27.64 -4.96 -12.75
CA ALA A 58 27.91 -6.08 -11.84
C ALA A 58 27.20 -5.88 -10.48
N LEU A 59 25.87 -5.75 -10.51
CA LEU A 59 24.99 -5.54 -9.37
C LEU A 59 23.88 -6.58 -9.35
N LYS A 60 23.64 -7.20 -8.20
CA LYS A 60 22.51 -8.11 -8.00
C LYS A 60 21.23 -7.31 -7.76
N GLU A 61 20.07 -7.89 -8.11
CA GLU A 61 18.76 -7.25 -7.91
C GLU A 61 18.56 -6.73 -6.48
N GLU A 62 18.85 -7.55 -5.47
CA GLU A 62 18.74 -7.16 -4.06
C GLU A 62 19.59 -5.93 -3.73
N GLN A 63 20.82 -5.85 -4.25
CA GLN A 63 21.71 -4.72 -4.04
C GLN A 63 21.17 -3.45 -4.69
N ILE A 64 20.57 -3.58 -5.88
CA ILE A 64 19.93 -2.47 -6.59
C ILE A 64 18.74 -1.95 -5.78
N VAL A 65 17.91 -2.84 -5.25
CA VAL A 65 16.77 -2.47 -4.39
C VAL A 65 17.26 -1.74 -3.13
N GLN A 66 18.31 -2.24 -2.48
CA GLN A 66 18.89 -1.62 -1.29
C GLN A 66 19.50 -0.24 -1.58
N LEU A 67 20.17 -0.07 -2.73
CA LEU A 67 20.71 1.22 -3.19
C LEU A 67 19.57 2.22 -3.49
N VAL A 68 18.52 1.77 -4.19
CA VAL A 68 17.33 2.58 -4.50
C VAL A 68 16.64 3.04 -3.20
N ASN A 69 16.47 2.14 -2.24
CA ASN A 69 15.92 2.48 -0.93
C ASN A 69 16.80 3.51 -0.19
N ALA A 70 18.13 3.35 -0.23
CA ALA A 70 19.05 4.28 0.42
C ALA A 70 18.94 5.68 -0.18
N ILE A 71 18.85 5.75 -1.51
CA ILE A 71 18.84 7.00 -2.27
C ILE A 71 17.50 7.74 -2.12
N PHE A 72 16.36 7.03 -2.23
CA PHE A 72 15.04 7.65 -2.34
C PHE A 72 14.20 7.64 -1.05
N SER A 73 14.70 7.06 0.04
CA SER A 73 14.00 7.10 1.34
C SER A 73 14.01 8.48 2.00
N ARG A 74 14.91 9.39 1.58
CA ARG A 74 15.06 10.72 2.17
C ARG A 74 14.06 11.72 1.63
N LYS A 75 13.44 12.48 2.55
CA LYS A 75 12.49 13.55 2.21
C LYS A 75 13.14 14.93 2.09
N ASN A 76 14.32 15.10 2.68
CA ASN A 76 15.07 16.34 2.71
C ASN A 76 16.53 16.02 2.38
N PHE A 77 17.22 16.99 1.77
CA PHE A 77 18.62 16.88 1.40
C PHE A 77 19.44 17.95 2.12
N ASP A 78 20.64 17.59 2.55
CA ASP A 78 21.50 18.46 3.35
C ASP A 78 22.19 19.54 2.49
N SER A 79 22.33 19.31 1.19
CA SER A 79 22.95 20.25 0.26
C SER A 79 22.34 20.19 -1.16
N LEU A 80 22.63 21.21 -1.97
CA LEU A 80 22.29 21.20 -3.41
C LEU A 80 23.02 20.07 -4.16
N SER A 81 24.25 19.75 -3.75
CA SER A 81 25.06 18.70 -4.39
C SER A 81 24.46 17.31 -4.15
N GLU A 82 23.99 17.06 -2.93
CA GLU A 82 23.28 15.84 -2.58
C GLU A 82 21.96 15.72 -3.36
N ALA A 83 21.15 16.78 -3.38
CA ALA A 83 19.89 16.81 -4.15
C ALA A 83 20.12 16.57 -5.66
N PHE A 84 21.16 17.21 -6.23
CA PHE A 84 21.56 16.99 -7.61
C PHE A 84 21.97 15.54 -7.87
N SER A 85 22.77 14.95 -6.98
CA SER A 85 23.26 13.59 -7.12
C SER A 85 22.12 12.56 -7.07
N VAL A 86 21.14 12.75 -6.19
CA VAL A 86 19.92 11.93 -6.11
C VAL A 86 19.11 12.04 -7.41
N ALA A 87 18.90 13.26 -7.93
CA ALA A 87 18.21 13.45 -9.20
C ALA A 87 18.97 12.83 -10.38
N TYR A 88 20.30 12.91 -10.37
CA TYR A 88 21.16 12.32 -11.40
C TYR A 88 21.09 10.79 -11.37
N ALA A 89 21.10 10.18 -10.18
CA ALA A 89 20.87 8.74 -9.99
C ALA A 89 19.48 8.32 -10.49
N ALA A 90 18.43 9.07 -10.15
CA ALA A 90 17.07 8.81 -10.64
C ALA A 90 17.00 8.82 -12.17
N SER A 91 17.68 9.78 -12.82
CA SER A 91 17.75 9.87 -14.26
C SER A 91 18.44 8.65 -14.88
N ALA A 92 19.58 8.23 -14.34
CA ALA A 92 20.32 7.07 -14.82
C ALA A 92 19.52 5.77 -14.65
N LEU A 93 18.89 5.58 -13.48
CA LEU A 93 18.05 4.42 -13.20
C LEU A 93 16.77 4.38 -14.04
N SER A 94 16.22 5.53 -14.42
CA SER A 94 15.01 5.60 -15.25
C SER A 94 15.30 5.45 -16.75
N HIS A 95 16.55 5.70 -17.17
CA HIS A 95 16.97 5.69 -18.57
C HIS A 95 18.26 4.89 -18.73
N ASN A 96 18.16 3.57 -18.63
CA ASN A 96 19.28 2.65 -18.93
C ASN A 96 18.78 1.36 -19.59
N ARG A 97 19.68 0.53 -20.10
CA ARG A 97 19.33 -0.69 -20.85
C ARG A 97 19.14 -1.95 -19.99
N TYR A 98 19.34 -1.89 -18.69
CA TYR A 98 19.55 -3.07 -17.84
C TYR A 98 18.48 -3.22 -16.76
N HIS A 99 18.35 -2.25 -15.86
CA HIS A 99 17.50 -2.35 -14.69
C HIS A 99 16.64 -1.11 -14.54
N LEU A 100 15.34 -1.30 -14.38
CA LEU A 100 14.36 -0.26 -14.16
C LEU A 100 13.63 -0.52 -12.83
N PRO A 101 14.08 0.09 -11.72
CA PRO A 101 13.42 -0.05 -10.43
C PRO A 101 12.00 0.55 -10.47
N LEU A 102 11.03 -0.23 -10.01
CA LEU A 102 9.63 0.16 -9.96
C LEU A 102 9.24 0.77 -8.62
N ILE A 103 8.31 1.71 -8.67
CA ILE A 103 7.58 2.25 -7.53
C ILE A 103 6.11 1.91 -7.74
N VAL A 104 5.52 1.12 -6.84
CA VAL A 104 4.10 0.77 -6.85
C VAL A 104 3.48 1.27 -5.55
N VAL A 105 2.59 2.23 -5.65
CA VAL A 105 1.93 2.84 -4.48
C VAL A 105 0.44 3.03 -4.74
N PRO A 106 -0.41 2.95 -3.69
CA PRO A 106 -1.81 3.32 -3.84
C PRO A 106 -1.95 4.82 -4.13
N ASP A 107 -2.88 5.17 -5.01
CA ASP A 107 -3.31 6.56 -5.19
C ASP A 107 -4.23 6.95 -4.03
N GLY A 108 -3.64 7.60 -3.02
CA GLY A 108 -4.30 7.89 -1.74
C GLY A 108 -4.31 6.70 -0.78
N PRO A 109 -5.22 6.68 0.22
CA PRO A 109 -5.33 5.56 1.14
C PRO A 109 -5.71 4.27 0.41
N ALA A 110 -5.03 3.16 0.71
CA ALA A 110 -5.39 1.82 0.23
C ALA A 110 -6.69 1.34 0.90
N THR A 111 -7.82 1.97 0.58
CA THR A 111 -9.13 1.70 1.16
C THR A 111 -10.19 1.65 0.06
N VAL A 112 -11.07 0.66 0.14
CA VAL A 112 -12.25 0.54 -0.74
C VAL A 112 -13.53 0.43 0.10
N SER A 113 -14.65 0.75 -0.53
CA SER A 113 -16.00 0.59 0.04
C SER A 113 -17.04 0.49 -1.08
N HIS A 114 -18.30 0.24 -0.75
CA HIS A 114 -19.39 0.28 -1.72
C HIS A 114 -19.53 1.64 -2.45
N LYS A 115 -19.16 2.75 -1.80
CA LYS A 115 -19.19 4.11 -2.41
C LYS A 115 -17.93 4.42 -3.21
N GLN A 116 -16.82 3.74 -2.91
CA GLN A 116 -15.51 3.91 -3.56
C GLN A 116 -14.91 2.52 -3.81
N PRO A 117 -15.38 1.82 -4.85
CA PRO A 117 -15.09 0.39 -5.02
C PRO A 117 -13.72 0.12 -5.67
N LEU A 118 -13.12 1.15 -6.27
CA LEU A 118 -11.88 1.05 -7.04
C LEU A 118 -10.66 1.21 -6.14
N LEU A 119 -9.82 0.19 -6.08
CA LEU A 119 -8.44 0.31 -5.65
C LEU A 119 -7.63 0.85 -6.82
N LYS A 120 -6.90 1.94 -6.58
CA LYS A 120 -6.10 2.61 -7.60
C LYS A 120 -4.63 2.55 -7.24
N LEU A 121 -3.78 2.20 -8.19
CA LEU A 121 -2.33 2.14 -8.05
C LEU A 121 -1.65 3.07 -9.05
N LEU A 122 -0.64 3.77 -8.58
CA LEU A 122 0.40 4.38 -9.40
C LEU A 122 1.53 3.36 -9.55
N VAL A 123 1.89 3.06 -10.79
CA VAL A 123 3.06 2.25 -11.14
C VAL A 123 3.98 3.11 -11.98
N THR A 124 5.13 3.47 -11.40
CA THR A 124 6.07 4.40 -12.01
C THR A 124 7.50 3.88 -11.92
N ASN A 125 8.40 4.50 -12.68
CA ASN A 125 9.83 4.42 -12.38
C ASN A 125 10.21 5.40 -11.25
N VAL A 126 11.50 5.47 -10.92
CA VAL A 126 12.03 6.34 -9.86
C VAL A 126 11.94 7.84 -10.17
N LEU A 127 11.70 8.23 -11.42
CA LEU A 127 11.38 9.60 -11.82
C LEU A 127 9.87 9.91 -11.81
N SER A 128 9.06 9.01 -11.23
CA SER A 128 7.60 9.15 -11.20
C SER A 128 6.94 9.21 -12.58
N GLN A 129 7.60 8.66 -13.61
CA GLN A 129 7.01 8.52 -14.94
C GLN A 129 6.06 7.30 -14.94
N PRO A 130 4.78 7.45 -15.34
CA PRO A 130 3.83 6.35 -15.41
C PRO A 130 4.26 5.25 -16.38
N LEU A 131 4.08 3.99 -15.97
CA LEU A 131 4.39 2.81 -16.78
C LEU A 131 3.11 2.12 -17.24
N THR A 132 2.29 2.83 -18.02
CA THR A 132 0.93 2.40 -18.40
C THR A 132 0.90 1.18 -19.33
N GLU A 133 2.02 0.82 -19.95
CA GLU A 133 2.17 -0.40 -20.76
C GLU A 133 2.41 -1.65 -19.90
N ALA A 134 2.68 -1.48 -18.61
CA ALA A 134 2.84 -2.61 -17.69
C ALA A 134 1.51 -3.35 -17.48
N LYS A 135 1.61 -4.64 -17.20
CA LYS A 135 0.51 -5.49 -16.77
C LYS A 135 0.58 -5.69 -15.26
N VAL A 136 -0.38 -5.11 -14.54
CA VAL A 136 -0.44 -5.20 -13.08
C VAL A 136 -1.48 -6.23 -12.68
N THR A 137 -1.08 -7.22 -11.88
CA THR A 137 -1.93 -8.35 -11.49
C THR A 137 -1.91 -8.54 -9.98
N VAL A 138 -3.08 -8.73 -9.37
CA VAL A 138 -3.20 -9.30 -8.02
C VAL A 138 -2.97 -10.80 -8.14
N ASN A 139 -1.85 -11.27 -7.61
CA ASN A 139 -1.60 -12.70 -7.47
C ASN A 139 -2.61 -13.30 -6.50
N GLN A 140 -2.68 -12.75 -5.30
CA GLN A 140 -3.61 -13.17 -4.25
C GLN A 140 -4.01 -11.98 -3.37
N ALA A 141 -5.27 -11.93 -2.95
CA ALA A 141 -5.74 -11.08 -1.87
C ALA A 141 -6.32 -11.97 -0.77
N LYS A 142 -5.76 -11.90 0.44
CA LYS A 142 -6.16 -12.73 1.58
C LYS A 142 -6.71 -11.87 2.70
N SER A 143 -7.76 -12.33 3.37
CA SER A 143 -8.21 -11.70 4.61
C SER A 143 -7.09 -11.74 5.65
N SER A 144 -6.70 -10.59 6.21
CA SER A 144 -5.64 -10.53 7.21
C SER A 144 -6.02 -11.31 8.48
N THR A 145 -7.31 -11.44 8.78
CA THR A 145 -7.84 -12.14 9.96
C THR A 145 -7.97 -13.64 9.74
N THR A 146 -8.66 -14.06 8.67
CA THR A 146 -8.97 -15.49 8.45
C THR A 146 -7.95 -16.20 7.57
N LYS A 147 -7.04 -15.45 6.94
CA LYS A 147 -6.07 -15.91 5.93
C LYS A 147 -6.68 -16.54 4.68
N ALA A 148 -8.00 -16.48 4.53
CA ALA A 148 -8.71 -16.99 3.36
C ALA A 148 -8.47 -16.09 2.15
N THR A 149 -8.20 -16.71 0.99
CA THR A 149 -8.11 -16.02 -0.31
C THR A 149 -9.49 -15.56 -0.75
N VAL A 150 -9.63 -14.30 -1.12
CA VAL A 150 -10.88 -13.67 -1.60
C VAL A 150 -10.81 -13.30 -3.08
N LEU A 151 -9.62 -12.95 -3.57
CA LEU A 151 -9.37 -12.69 -4.98
C LEU A 151 -8.01 -13.29 -5.37
N GLN A 152 -7.92 -13.79 -6.60
CA GLN A 152 -6.67 -14.34 -7.13
C GLN A 152 -6.60 -14.12 -8.65
N HIS A 153 -5.39 -13.90 -9.15
CA HIS A 153 -5.07 -13.73 -10.57
C HIS A 153 -5.96 -12.69 -11.28
N ALA A 154 -6.24 -11.58 -10.61
CA ALA A 154 -7.08 -10.50 -11.14
C ALA A 154 -6.20 -9.37 -11.67
N SER A 155 -6.46 -8.91 -12.90
CA SER A 155 -5.72 -7.81 -13.50
C SER A 155 -6.34 -6.45 -13.17
N PHE A 156 -5.48 -5.46 -12.95
CA PHE A 156 -5.90 -4.06 -12.93
C PHE A 156 -6.12 -3.59 -14.38
N ALA A 157 -7.09 -2.72 -14.57
CA ALA A 157 -7.31 -2.02 -15.84
C ALA A 157 -6.56 -0.69 -15.85
N VAL A 158 -5.99 -0.32 -16.99
CA VAL A 158 -5.34 0.99 -17.16
C VAL A 158 -6.40 2.07 -17.31
N ALA A 159 -6.31 3.14 -16.52
CA ALA A 159 -7.20 4.29 -16.54
C ALA A 159 -6.37 5.59 -16.47
N GLY A 160 -6.03 6.15 -17.64
CA GLY A 160 -5.05 7.24 -17.72
C GLY A 160 -3.68 6.75 -17.24
N ASP A 161 -3.10 7.45 -16.27
CA ASP A 161 -1.80 7.10 -15.67
C ASP A 161 -1.91 6.13 -14.48
N LEU A 162 -3.11 5.61 -14.20
CA LEU A 162 -3.41 4.75 -13.06
C LEU A 162 -3.80 3.34 -13.47
N PHE A 163 -3.65 2.42 -12.52
CA PHE A 163 -4.16 1.05 -12.58
C PHE A 163 -5.31 0.89 -11.60
N GLU A 164 -6.49 0.52 -12.09
CA GLU A 164 -7.72 0.40 -11.29
C GLU A 164 -8.23 -1.04 -11.22
N LEU A 165 -8.63 -1.46 -10.01
CA LEU A 165 -9.29 -2.74 -9.77
C LEU A 165 -10.51 -2.52 -8.90
N ASN A 166 -11.68 -2.98 -9.37
CA ASN A 166 -12.86 -3.04 -8.53
C ASN A 166 -12.78 -4.26 -7.60
N PHE A 167 -12.25 -4.08 -6.40
CA PHE A 167 -12.16 -5.18 -5.43
C PHE A 167 -13.53 -5.58 -4.89
N MET A 168 -14.50 -4.66 -4.87
CA MET A 168 -15.85 -4.91 -4.33
C MET A 168 -16.66 -5.93 -5.15
N ASP A 169 -16.30 -6.18 -6.41
CA ASP A 169 -16.92 -7.23 -7.24
C ASP A 169 -16.70 -8.64 -6.67
N SER A 170 -15.62 -8.83 -5.90
CA SER A 170 -15.36 -10.09 -5.16
C SER A 170 -16.21 -10.23 -3.89
N LYS A 171 -17.03 -9.22 -3.56
CA LYS A 171 -17.87 -9.13 -2.37
C LYS A 171 -17.10 -9.44 -1.06
N PRO A 172 -15.98 -8.75 -0.82
CA PRO A 172 -15.21 -8.94 0.40
C PRO A 172 -16.03 -8.48 1.62
N ALA A 173 -15.88 -9.17 2.75
CA ALA A 173 -16.37 -8.66 4.02
C ALA A 173 -15.57 -7.41 4.45
N SER A 174 -16.12 -6.60 5.35
CA SER A 174 -15.37 -5.49 5.93
C SER A 174 -14.16 -6.00 6.72
N GLY A 175 -13.00 -5.37 6.57
CA GLY A 175 -11.78 -5.81 7.24
C GLY A 175 -10.51 -5.36 6.53
N TYR A 176 -9.39 -5.98 6.90
CA TYR A 176 -8.10 -5.76 6.24
C TYR A 176 -7.75 -6.98 5.39
N TYR A 177 -7.09 -6.70 4.27
CA TYR A 177 -6.68 -7.67 3.29
C TYR A 177 -5.22 -7.47 2.92
N ASP A 178 -4.46 -8.56 2.87
CA ASP A 178 -3.07 -8.59 2.44
C ASP A 178 -3.07 -8.97 0.94
N PHE A 179 -2.66 -8.03 0.08
CA PHE A 179 -2.57 -8.19 -1.37
C PHE A 179 -1.12 -8.46 -1.78
N SER A 180 -0.92 -9.51 -2.57
CA SER A 180 0.32 -9.76 -3.30
C SER A 180 0.13 -9.38 -4.76
N ILE A 181 0.89 -8.42 -5.25
CA ILE A 181 0.76 -7.81 -6.58
C ILE A 181 2.03 -8.04 -7.38
N SER A 182 1.89 -8.36 -8.67
CA SER A 182 2.98 -8.40 -9.64
C SER A 182 2.83 -7.35 -10.74
N VAL A 183 3.95 -6.85 -11.22
CA VAL A 183 4.05 -5.95 -12.37
C VAL A 183 4.89 -6.63 -13.45
N GLU A 184 4.29 -6.87 -14.61
CA GLU A 184 4.92 -7.50 -15.77
C GLU A 184 4.99 -6.52 -16.95
N GLY A 185 5.86 -6.76 -17.92
CA GLY A 185 5.95 -5.94 -19.13
C GLY A 185 7.37 -5.90 -19.65
N ASP A 186 8.14 -4.90 -19.22
CA ASP A 186 9.56 -4.77 -19.55
C ASP A 186 10.39 -5.76 -18.74
N SER A 187 11.32 -6.47 -19.40
CA SER A 187 12.21 -7.42 -18.74
C SER A 187 13.18 -6.78 -17.75
N ARG A 188 13.36 -5.45 -17.82
CA ARG A 188 14.23 -4.67 -16.94
C ARG A 188 13.57 -4.33 -15.60
N TYR A 189 12.25 -4.53 -15.45
CA TYR A 189 11.54 -4.17 -14.22
C TYR A 189 12.08 -4.91 -12.99
N MET A 190 12.54 -4.14 -12.00
CA MET A 190 13.03 -4.63 -10.70
C MET A 190 12.06 -4.26 -9.59
N ALA A 191 12.08 -5.02 -8.48
CA ALA A 191 11.12 -4.87 -7.37
C ALA A 191 9.65 -4.95 -7.85
N ASN A 192 9.40 -5.85 -8.80
CA ASN A 192 8.12 -5.98 -9.48
C ASN A 192 7.07 -6.82 -8.71
N GLN A 193 7.39 -7.23 -7.48
CA GLN A 193 6.48 -7.90 -6.55
C GLN A 193 6.27 -7.03 -5.32
N VAL A 194 5.02 -6.72 -5.00
CA VAL A 194 4.65 -5.79 -3.94
C VAL A 194 3.55 -6.36 -3.05
N GLU A 195 3.75 -6.25 -1.75
CA GLU A 195 2.74 -6.58 -0.74
C GLU A 195 2.04 -5.29 -0.27
N LEU A 196 0.72 -5.25 -0.36
CA LEU A 196 -0.10 -4.09 -0.01
C LEU A 196 -1.22 -4.48 0.96
N LYS A 197 -1.35 -3.74 2.07
CA LYS A 197 -2.50 -3.89 2.98
C LYS A 197 -3.64 -2.97 2.55
N VAL A 198 -4.79 -3.56 2.21
CA VAL A 198 -6.00 -2.85 1.76
C VAL A 198 -7.09 -2.96 2.82
N LYS A 199 -7.75 -1.84 3.13
CA LYS A 199 -8.89 -1.79 4.04
C LYS A 199 -10.21 -1.81 3.26
N VAL A 200 -11.09 -2.74 3.57
CA VAL A 200 -12.49 -2.73 3.11
C VAL A 200 -13.34 -2.11 4.20
N SER A 201 -13.88 -0.93 3.91
CA SER A 201 -14.76 -0.20 4.82
C SER A 201 -16.22 -0.46 4.47
N THR A 202 -17.06 -0.52 5.50
CA THR A 202 -18.51 -0.67 5.34
C THR A 202 -19.27 0.45 6.04
N GLU A 203 -20.54 0.58 5.71
CA GLU A 203 -21.48 1.49 6.35
C GLU A 203 -22.28 0.73 7.41
N VAL A 204 -22.26 1.24 8.63
CA VAL A 204 -22.94 0.62 9.78
C VAL A 204 -24.37 1.12 9.83
N GLY A 205 -25.33 0.21 9.75
CA GLY A 205 -26.74 0.43 10.02
C GLY A 205 -27.08 -0.01 11.45
N ILE A 206 -27.94 0.76 12.11
CA ILE A 206 -28.52 0.40 13.40
C ILE A 206 -29.97 0.00 13.17
N SER A 207 -30.34 -1.20 13.60
CA SER A 207 -31.70 -1.72 13.51
C SER A 207 -32.16 -2.32 14.84
N ASN A 208 -33.46 -2.60 14.94
CA ASN A 208 -34.06 -3.27 16.09
C ASN A 208 -33.70 -2.63 17.45
N VAL A 209 -33.70 -1.28 17.50
CA VAL A 209 -33.46 -0.54 18.75
C VAL A 209 -34.72 -0.65 19.61
N ASP A 210 -34.63 -1.44 20.67
CA ASP A 210 -35.72 -1.70 21.60
C ASP A 210 -35.33 -1.17 22.99
N LEU A 211 -36.16 -0.27 23.52
CA LEU A 211 -36.05 0.30 24.86
C LEU A 211 -37.09 -0.36 25.76
N SER A 212 -36.66 -1.05 26.81
CA SER A 212 -37.52 -1.84 27.68
C SER A 212 -37.40 -1.42 29.14
N VAL A 213 -38.54 -1.28 29.79
CA VAL A 213 -38.64 -1.20 31.26
C VAL A 213 -39.12 -2.56 31.75
N VAL A 214 -38.32 -3.19 32.61
CA VAL A 214 -38.52 -4.57 33.07
C VAL A 214 -38.64 -4.58 34.58
N ASP A 215 -39.64 -5.28 35.11
CA ASP A 215 -39.76 -5.46 36.56
C ASP A 215 -38.67 -6.42 37.09
N LYS A 216 -38.07 -6.10 38.24
CA LYS A 216 -37.03 -6.92 38.86
C LYS A 216 -37.53 -8.30 39.27
N ASP A 217 -38.78 -8.42 39.69
CA ASP A 217 -39.36 -9.71 40.10
C ASP A 217 -40.01 -10.49 38.94
N GLN A 218 -39.98 -9.92 37.72
CA GLN A 218 -40.59 -10.46 36.50
C GLN A 218 -42.09 -10.78 36.64
N SER A 219 -42.78 -10.18 37.63
CA SER A 219 -44.22 -10.38 37.84
C SER A 219 -45.08 -9.77 36.72
N ILE A 220 -44.54 -8.78 36.00
CA ILE A 220 -45.19 -8.08 34.89
C ILE A 220 -44.33 -8.19 33.63
N SER A 221 -44.99 -8.41 32.48
CA SER A 221 -44.31 -8.44 31.19
C SER A 221 -43.58 -7.13 30.87
N PRO A 222 -42.39 -7.18 30.25
CA PRO A 222 -41.63 -6.00 29.86
C PRO A 222 -42.44 -5.00 29.02
N LYS A 223 -42.30 -3.71 29.34
CA LYS A 223 -42.81 -2.64 28.48
C LYS A 223 -41.73 -2.23 27.48
N THR A 224 -41.78 -2.79 26.28
CA THR A 224 -40.83 -2.53 25.20
C THR A 224 -41.36 -1.49 24.21
N SER A 225 -40.53 -0.51 23.86
CA SER A 225 -40.79 0.49 22.82
C SER A 225 -39.69 0.44 21.77
N ARG A 226 -40.07 0.22 20.51
CA ARG A 226 -39.15 0.22 19.37
C ARG A 226 -38.91 1.63 18.87
N VAL A 227 -37.63 1.97 18.65
CA VAL A 227 -37.18 3.23 18.08
C VAL A 227 -36.50 2.96 16.73
N LEU A 228 -36.80 3.78 15.73
CA LEU A 228 -36.12 3.74 14.44
C LEU A 228 -34.98 4.75 14.45
N PHE A 229 -33.74 4.34 14.22
CA PHE A 229 -32.64 5.28 14.01
C PHE A 229 -32.89 6.13 12.73
N PRO A 230 -32.62 7.45 12.71
CA PRO A 230 -32.08 8.31 13.78
C PRO A 230 -33.17 9.07 14.58
N SER A 231 -34.35 8.48 14.75
CA SER A 231 -35.49 9.11 15.45
C SER A 231 -35.36 9.06 16.96
N LYS A 232 -36.06 9.97 17.64
CA LYS A 232 -36.22 9.98 19.10
C LYS A 232 -37.37 9.08 19.53
N ALA A 233 -37.29 8.54 20.74
CA ALA A 233 -38.39 7.83 21.36
C ALA A 233 -39.58 8.76 21.65
N LYS A 234 -40.80 8.20 21.65
CA LYS A 234 -42.03 8.93 21.92
C LYS A 234 -42.22 9.08 23.44
N GLY A 235 -41.67 10.15 23.99
CA GLY A 235 -41.80 10.51 25.41
C GLY A 235 -40.71 9.90 26.31
N PRO A 236 -40.68 10.30 27.59
CA PRO A 236 -39.68 9.84 28.55
C PRO A 236 -39.96 8.42 29.03
N PHE A 237 -38.90 7.71 29.40
CA PHE A 237 -38.97 6.44 30.13
C PHE A 237 -38.66 6.68 31.60
N THR A 238 -39.45 6.08 32.48
CA THR A 238 -39.25 6.13 33.93
C THR A 238 -38.99 4.71 34.41
N ALA A 239 -37.94 4.53 35.20
CA ALA A 239 -37.64 3.31 35.95
C ALA A 239 -37.33 3.71 37.40
N ASP A 240 -37.86 2.97 38.35
CA ASP A 240 -37.67 3.18 39.79
C ASP A 240 -36.87 2.04 40.44
N GLY A 241 -36.83 1.98 41.77
CA GLY A 241 -36.09 0.96 42.52
C GLY A 241 -36.54 -0.49 42.24
N HIS A 242 -37.74 -0.69 41.70
CA HIS A 242 -38.31 -2.00 41.37
C HIS A 242 -38.14 -2.36 39.88
N GLN A 243 -37.66 -1.42 39.05
CA GLN A 243 -37.55 -1.61 37.61
C GLN A 243 -36.10 -1.53 37.14
N ASN A 244 -35.78 -2.30 36.11
CA ASN A 244 -34.54 -2.20 35.34
C ASN A 244 -34.84 -1.58 33.97
N PHE A 245 -33.86 -0.85 33.45
CA PHE A 245 -33.87 -0.36 32.07
C PHE A 245 -32.99 -1.27 31.20
N ALA A 246 -33.52 -1.72 30.08
CA ALA A 246 -32.80 -2.53 29.11
C ALA A 246 -32.86 -1.89 27.73
N LEU A 247 -31.71 -1.80 27.06
CA LEU A 247 -31.58 -1.36 25.68
C LEU A 247 -30.97 -2.50 24.88
N SER A 248 -31.63 -2.90 23.80
CA SER A 248 -31.06 -3.79 22.79
C SER A 248 -31.10 -3.13 21.43
N PHE A 249 -30.09 -3.39 20.61
CA PHE A 249 -30.01 -2.95 19.23
C PHE A 249 -29.14 -3.93 18.45
N GLN A 250 -29.25 -3.89 17.13
CA GLN A 250 -28.43 -4.68 16.23
C GLN A 250 -27.65 -3.74 15.32
N LEU A 251 -26.39 -4.09 15.09
CA LEU A 251 -25.53 -3.43 14.13
C LEU A 251 -25.34 -4.36 12.94
N ALA A 252 -25.57 -3.86 11.75
CA ALA A 252 -25.40 -4.63 10.53
C ALA A 252 -24.81 -3.75 9.43
N ASP A 253 -24.12 -4.38 8.50
CA ASP A 253 -23.68 -3.74 7.25
C ASP A 253 -24.92 -3.35 6.43
N VAL A 254 -25.03 -2.09 6.04
CA VAL A 254 -26.17 -1.57 5.26
C VAL A 254 -26.30 -2.27 3.90
N ASN A 255 -25.18 -2.70 3.31
CA ASN A 255 -25.12 -3.24 1.95
C ASN A 255 -25.33 -4.76 1.92
N THR A 256 -24.83 -5.48 2.93
CA THR A 256 -24.87 -6.95 2.97
C THR A 256 -25.85 -7.52 4.00
N GLY A 257 -26.27 -6.72 4.98
CA GLY A 257 -27.05 -7.17 6.13
C GLY A 257 -26.27 -8.04 7.13
N ALA A 258 -24.96 -8.23 6.91
CA ALA A 258 -24.11 -9.01 7.81
C ALA A 258 -24.03 -8.34 9.18
N SER A 259 -24.15 -9.13 10.25
CA SER A 259 -24.00 -8.64 11.63
C SER A 259 -22.61 -8.06 11.85
N LEU A 260 -22.53 -6.90 12.48
CA LEU A 260 -21.28 -6.21 12.77
C LEU A 260 -20.99 -6.18 14.26
N THR A 261 -19.75 -6.54 14.62
CA THR A 261 -19.22 -6.39 15.97
C THR A 261 -18.16 -5.30 15.96
N PRO A 262 -18.50 -4.06 16.32
CA PRO A 262 -17.53 -2.97 16.34
C PRO A 262 -16.45 -3.20 17.40
N HIS A 263 -15.27 -2.63 17.18
CA HIS A 263 -14.17 -2.67 18.14
C HIS A 263 -14.53 -1.96 19.47
N GLN A 264 -15.38 -0.93 19.41
CA GLN A 264 -15.76 -0.14 20.57
C GLN A 264 -17.19 0.36 20.43
N VAL A 265 -17.95 0.28 21.52
CA VAL A 265 -19.29 0.86 21.67
C VAL A 265 -19.37 1.51 23.04
N HIS A 266 -19.77 2.77 23.09
CA HIS A 266 -20.04 3.48 24.33
C HIS A 266 -21.48 3.96 24.36
N MET A 267 -22.10 3.83 25.53
CA MET A 267 -23.34 4.52 25.87
C MET A 267 -22.99 5.59 26.89
N LEU A 268 -23.33 6.84 26.57
CA LEU A 268 -23.06 8.03 27.39
C LEU A 268 -24.35 8.52 28.05
#